data_AF-K6WFK7-F1
#
_entry.id   AF-K6WFK7-F1
#
_cell.length_a   1.000
_cell.length_b   1.000
_cell.length_c   1.000
_cell.angle_alpha   90.00
_cell.angle_beta   90.00
_cell.angle_gamma   90.00
#
_symmetry.space_group_name_H-M   'P 1'
#
loop_
_entity.id
_entity.type
_entity.pdbx_description
1 polymer ?
#
loop_
_entity_poly.entity_id
_entity_poly.type
_entity_poly.pdbx_seq_one_letter_code
_entity_poly.pdbx_strand_id
1 'polypeptide(L)'
;MAVDRLLFPRPDTDRVYVVKTPVDGTCEACGATDLARHPVANYLGPRMVIKCQQCFHHASVTRPEPEDNWPAWRSPAHDWPASRVG
;
A
#
# COMPACT_ATOMS: atom_id res chain seq x y z
N MET A 1 23.27 -2.43 6.40
CA MET A 1 23.24 -3.41 5.28
C MET A 1 23.11 -2.60 4.00
N ALA A 2 24.15 -2.58 3.17
CA ALA A 2 24.18 -1.82 1.93
C ALA A 2 23.34 -2.53 0.86
N VAL A 3 22.46 -1.79 0.18
CA VAL A 3 21.74 -2.26 -1.01
C VAL A 3 22.74 -2.24 -2.17
N ASP A 4 23.57 -3.28 -2.28
CA ASP A 4 24.71 -3.29 -3.19
C ASP A 4 24.29 -3.36 -4.67
N ARG A 5 23.03 -3.74 -4.98
CA ARG A 5 22.48 -3.68 -6.35
C ARG A 5 20.97 -3.46 -6.34
N LEU A 6 20.51 -2.46 -7.11
CA LEU A 6 19.12 -2.36 -7.57
C LEU A 6 18.91 -3.46 -8.63
N LEU A 7 18.57 -4.66 -8.19
CA LEU A 7 18.21 -5.76 -9.08
C LEU A 7 16.70 -5.66 -9.35
N PHE A 8 16.33 -5.33 -10.59
CA PHE A 8 14.97 -5.48 -11.09
C PHE A 8 14.90 -6.85 -11.77
N PRO A 9 14.54 -7.92 -11.04
CA PRO A 9 14.45 -9.25 -11.64
C PRO A 9 13.46 -9.22 -12.80
N ARG A 10 13.71 -10.04 -13.81
CA ARG A 10 12.76 -10.23 -14.90
C ARG A 10 11.43 -10.71 -14.30
N PRO A 11 10.29 -10.07 -14.63
CA PRO A 11 8.98 -10.56 -14.21
C PRO A 11 8.79 -12.01 -14.64
N ASP A 12 8.26 -12.82 -13.73
CA ASP A 12 7.85 -14.21 -13.93
C ASP A 12 6.37 -14.33 -14.36
N THR A 13 5.63 -13.23 -14.25
CA THR A 13 4.20 -13.14 -14.57
C THR A 13 3.96 -12.18 -15.73
N ASP A 14 2.93 -12.47 -16.52
CA ASP A 14 2.55 -11.66 -17.69
C ASP A 14 1.88 -10.32 -17.32
N ARG A 15 1.52 -10.13 -16.05
CA ARG A 15 0.73 -8.98 -15.59
C ARG A 15 1.21 -8.47 -14.25
N VAL A 16 1.17 -7.16 -14.09
CA VAL A 16 1.35 -6.51 -12.78
C VAL A 16 0.01 -6.53 -12.06
N TYR A 17 0.00 -7.05 -10.84
CA TYR A 17 -1.18 -7.06 -9.98
C TYR A 17 -0.79 -6.80 -8.53
N VAL A 18 -1.78 -6.41 -7.72
CA VAL A 18 -1.64 -6.25 -6.29
C VAL A 18 -2.45 -7.34 -5.61
N VAL A 19 -1.82 -8.05 -4.68
CA VAL A 19 -2.53 -9.00 -3.81
C VAL A 19 -3.34 -8.20 -2.80
N LYS A 20 -4.65 -8.52 -2.73
CA LYS A 20 -5.56 -7.94 -1.74
C LYS A 20 -5.84 -8.99 -0.69
N THR A 21 -5.39 -8.75 0.54
CA THR A 21 -5.60 -9.68 1.65
C THR A 21 -6.96 -9.39 2.29
N PRO A 22 -7.89 -10.35 2.35
CA PRO A 22 -9.17 -10.16 3.02
C PRO A 22 -8.99 -9.75 4.48
N VAL A 23 -9.89 -8.91 4.99
CA VAL A 23 -9.92 -8.47 6.39
C VAL A 23 -11.32 -8.64 6.93
N ASP A 24 -11.44 -9.23 8.12
CA ASP A 24 -12.71 -9.36 8.81
C ASP A 24 -13.26 -8.00 9.23
N GLY A 25 -14.58 -7.83 9.08
CA GLY A 25 -15.29 -6.63 9.52
C GLY A 25 -16.44 -6.26 8.58
N THR A 26 -17.05 -5.12 8.86
CA THR A 26 -18.16 -4.59 8.07
C THR A 26 -17.84 -3.17 7.62
N CYS A 27 -18.09 -2.87 6.35
CA CYS A 27 -17.94 -1.53 5.81
C CYS A 27 -18.95 -0.58 6.46
N GLU A 28 -18.46 0.48 7.09
CA GLU A 28 -19.29 1.52 7.72
C GLU A 28 -20.15 2.32 6.72
N ALA A 29 -19.80 2.32 5.43
CA ALA A 29 -20.53 3.07 4.41
C ALA A 29 -21.67 2.27 3.74
N CYS A 30 -21.50 0.97 3.51
CA CYS A 30 -22.47 0.16 2.76
C CYS A 30 -22.93 -1.13 3.45
N GLY A 31 -22.35 -1.47 4.61
CA GLY A 31 -22.70 -2.69 5.34
C GLY A 31 -22.12 -4.00 4.77
N ALA A 32 -21.34 -3.94 3.69
CA ALA A 32 -20.71 -5.13 3.11
C ALA A 32 -19.56 -5.66 3.98
N THR A 33 -19.34 -6.97 3.97
CA THR A 33 -18.22 -7.63 4.68
C THR A 33 -17.00 -7.88 3.78
N ASP A 34 -17.05 -7.41 2.54
CA ASP A 34 -15.97 -7.58 1.56
C ASP A 34 -14.93 -6.47 1.70
N LEU A 35 -14.10 -6.56 2.75
CA LEU A 35 -12.99 -5.66 3.04
C LEU A 35 -11.66 -6.34 2.69
N ALA A 36 -10.73 -5.57 2.12
CA ALA A 36 -9.38 -6.08 1.85
C ALA A 36 -8.29 -5.04 2.09
N ARG A 37 -7.18 -5.49 2.69
CA ARG A 37 -5.95 -4.73 2.91
C ARG A 37 -5.03 -4.85 1.71
N HIS A 38 -4.53 -3.73 1.19
CA HIS A 38 -3.58 -3.72 0.08
C HIS A 38 -2.80 -2.40 -0.03
N PRO A 39 -1.64 -2.41 -0.71
CA PRO A 39 -0.89 -1.20 -1.00
C PRO A 39 -1.60 -0.32 -2.04
N VAL A 40 -1.46 1.00 -1.86
CA VAL A 40 -1.84 2.01 -2.86
C VAL A 40 -0.76 3.08 -2.97
N ALA A 41 -0.59 3.60 -4.18
CA ALA A 41 0.14 4.84 -4.40
C ALA A 41 -0.84 6.01 -4.31
N ASN A 42 -0.58 6.99 -3.44
CA ASN A 42 -1.36 8.21 -3.37
C ASN A 42 -0.48 9.46 -3.46
N TYR A 43 -1.09 10.65 -3.53
CA TYR A 43 -0.38 11.92 -3.65
C TYR A 43 0.51 12.27 -2.43
N LEU A 44 0.27 11.64 -1.28
CA LEU A 44 1.08 11.74 -0.06
C LEU A 44 2.14 10.63 0.03
N GLY A 45 2.30 9.84 -1.02
CA GLY A 45 3.22 8.71 -1.12
C GLY A 45 2.58 7.33 -0.92
N PRO A 46 3.41 6.29 -0.73
CA PRO A 46 2.94 4.93 -0.49
C PRO A 46 2.06 4.82 0.77
N ARG A 47 0.92 4.14 0.68
CA ARG A 47 0.05 3.81 1.82
C ARG A 47 -0.40 2.37 1.79
N MET A 48 -0.77 1.86 2.96
CA MET A 48 -1.59 0.66 3.09
C MET A 48 -3.01 1.09 3.40
N VAL A 49 -3.98 0.47 2.75
CA VAL A 49 -5.40 0.75 2.98
C VAL A 49 -6.16 -0.51 3.31
N ILE A 50 -7.17 -0.38 4.17
CA ILE A 50 -8.29 -1.32 4.23
C ILE A 50 -9.44 -0.66 3.50
N LYS A 51 -9.92 -1.30 2.43
CA LYS A 51 -10.96 -0.76 1.56
C LYS A 51 -12.05 -1.79 1.31
N CYS A 52 -13.29 -1.34 1.27
CA CYS A 52 -14.42 -2.15 0.80
C CYS A 52 -14.30 -2.41 -0.71
N GLN A 53 -14.39 -3.67 -1.13
CA GLN A 53 -14.28 -4.04 -2.53
C GLN A 53 -15.58 -3.83 -3.32
N GLN A 54 -16.69 -3.52 -2.63
CA GLN A 54 -17.98 -3.19 -3.26
C GLN A 54 -18.16 -1.68 -3.49
N CYS A 55 -18.04 -0.86 -2.44
CA CYS A 55 -18.30 0.59 -2.53
C CYS A 55 -17.01 1.45 -2.56
N PHE A 56 -15.83 0.84 -2.42
CA PHE A 56 -14.52 1.50 -2.42
C PHE A 56 -14.26 2.49 -1.27
N HIS A 57 -15.11 2.50 -0.24
CA HIS A 57 -14.88 3.26 0.99
C HIS A 57 -13.59 2.80 1.70
N HIS A 58 -12.79 3.78 2.14
CA HIS A 58 -11.57 3.55 2.93
C HIS A 58 -11.93 3.41 4.41
N ALA A 59 -11.84 2.21 4.95
CA ALA A 59 -12.00 1.97 6.39
C ALA A 59 -10.75 2.38 7.18
N SER A 60 -9.55 2.27 6.59
CA SER A 60 -8.32 2.77 7.19
C SER A 60 -7.26 3.10 6.14
N VAL A 61 -6.36 4.02 6.49
CA VAL A 61 -5.19 4.40 5.68
C VAL A 61 -3.99 4.58 6.62
N THR A 62 -2.92 3.80 6.42
CA THR A 62 -1.70 3.87 7.23
C THR A 62 -0.47 4.03 6.35
N ARG A 63 0.65 4.45 6.96
CA ARG A 63 1.95 4.29 6.30
C ARG A 63 2.29 2.79 6.24
N PRO A 64 3.01 2.33 5.20
CA PRO A 64 3.48 0.96 5.14
C PRO A 64 4.59 0.72 6.17
N GLU A 65 4.58 -0.46 6.76
CA GLU A 65 5.66 -0.97 7.61
C GLU A 65 6.69 -1.76 6.77
N PRO A 66 7.91 -2.03 7.27
CA PRO A 66 8.94 -2.76 6.51
C PRO A 66 8.47 -4.10 5.93
N GLU A 67 7.64 -4.84 6.67
CA GLU A 67 7.06 -6.12 6.28
C GLU A 67 6.06 -6.02 5.12
N ASP A 68 5.49 -4.83 4.86
CA ASP A 68 4.57 -4.63 3.75
C ASP A 68 5.29 -4.67 2.39
N ASN A 69 6.63 -4.57 2.37
CA ASN A 69 7.44 -4.52 1.16
C ASN A 69 6.93 -3.49 0.14
N TRP A 70 6.37 -2.39 0.65
CA TRP A 70 5.77 -1.31 -0.11
C TRP A 70 6.23 0.04 0.43
N PRO A 71 6.82 0.93 -0.38
CA PRO A 71 7.25 0.71 -1.76
C PRO A 71 8.32 -0.38 -1.86
N ALA A 72 8.47 -0.98 -3.05
CA ALA A 72 9.44 -2.06 -3.29
C ALA A 72 10.91 -1.67 -3.00
N TRP A 73 11.17 -0.37 -2.83
CA TRP A 73 12.43 0.15 -2.33
C TRP A 73 12.17 1.32 -1.39
N ARG A 74 12.94 1.39 -0.30
CA ARG A 74 12.89 2.51 0.63
C ARG A 74 13.64 3.71 0.04
N SER A 75 12.90 4.76 -0.32
CA SER A 75 13.53 6.02 -0.77
C SER A 75 14.44 6.60 0.32
N PRO A 76 15.60 7.18 -0.02
CA PRO A 76 16.45 7.89 0.95
C PRO A 76 15.70 9.00 1.72
N ALA A 77 14.69 9.59 1.09
CA ALA A 77 13.87 10.65 1.67
C ALA A 77 12.69 10.13 2.50
N HIS A 78 12.58 8.82 2.77
CA HIS A 78 11.44 8.25 3.49
C HIS A 78 11.25 8.84 4.89
N ASP A 79 12.34 9.09 5.61
CA ASP A 79 12.34 9.65 6.97
C ASP A 79 12.41 11.18 7.00
N TRP A 80 12.52 11.80 5.83
CA TRP A 80 12.68 13.25 5.79
C TRP A 80 11.35 13.90 6.19
N PRO A 81 11.38 15.00 6.96
CA PRO A 81 10.20 15.81 7.17
C PRO A 81 9.61 16.20 5.82
N ALA A 82 8.30 16.06 5.66
CA ALA A 82 7.64 16.56 4.46
C ALA A 82 7.98 18.04 4.30
N SER A 83 8.41 18.45 3.09
CA SER A 83 8.67 19.86 2.81
C SER A 83 7.38 20.64 3.09
N ARG A 84 7.42 21.57 4.05
CA ARG A 84 6.31 22.47 4.35
C ARG A 84 6.16 23.48 3.22
N VAL A 85 5.53 23.06 2.14
CA VAL A 85 5.01 23.96 1.12
C VAL A 85 3.50 23.71 1.13
N GLY A 86 2.83 24.42 2.03
CA GLY A 86 1.43 24.25 2.41
C GLY A 86 1.15 24.95 3.73
#